data_AF-A0A562IQB0-F1
#
_entry.id   AF-A0A562IQB0-F1
#
_cell.length_a   1.000
_cell.length_b   1.000
_cell.length_c   1.000
_cell.angle_alpha   90.00
_cell.angle_beta   90.00
_cell.angle_gamma   90.00
#
_symmetry.space_group_name_H-M   'P 1'
#
loop_
_entity.id
_entity.type
_entity.pdbx_description
1 polymer ?
#
loop_
_entity_poly.entity_id
_entity_poly.type
_entity_poly.pdbx_seq_one_letter_code
_entity_poly.pdbx_strand_id
1 'polypeptide(L)'
;MGDHGPVNGTDDTSATVPLPTRRAVLLPPVDPATATGLLQATGCGGWLVPEPGGATVFTGEVLSAGALARALGHGAGRPDGVLLWADPSGPEAGFVLLHRGDVVTAHSWTTSGAGELGEPALAARATGRPGVEPALRDLLARPAADPLAHLPELADLFGVPAAVLPLLTAAALPTGSVRVPVAPRRPGRLRSLLGGVRRR
;
A
#
# COMPACT_ATOMS: atom_id res chain seq x y z
N MET A 1 -58.03 18.45 -1.79
CA MET A 1 -57.36 19.66 -2.32
C MET A 1 -56.13 19.89 -1.44
N GLY A 2 -54.94 19.48 -1.94
CA GLY A 2 -53.58 19.55 -1.35
C GLY A 2 -53.35 18.69 -0.09
N ASP A 3 -52.54 17.64 -0.01
CA ASP A 3 -51.23 17.24 -0.57
C ASP A 3 -49.99 18.01 -0.05
N HIS A 4 -48.96 17.20 0.28
CA HIS A 4 -47.58 17.45 0.68
C HIS A 4 -47.36 17.89 2.15
N GLY A 5 -46.66 17.16 3.03
CA GLY A 5 -45.90 15.91 3.00
C GLY A 5 -45.08 15.84 4.30
N PRO A 6 -44.72 14.66 4.85
CA PRO A 6 -43.76 14.62 5.95
C PRO A 6 -42.38 14.99 5.42
N VAL A 7 -41.78 16.03 6.00
CA VAL A 7 -40.37 16.36 5.80
C VAL A 7 -39.51 15.19 6.28
N ASN A 8 -39.11 14.34 5.34
CA ASN A 8 -37.97 13.46 5.47
C ASN A 8 -36.74 14.36 5.64
N GLY A 9 -36.41 14.67 6.89
CA GLY A 9 -35.05 15.05 7.24
C GLY A 9 -34.18 13.82 7.01
N THR A 10 -33.62 13.71 5.81
CA THR A 10 -32.48 12.85 5.57
C THR A 10 -31.38 13.29 6.52
N ASP A 11 -31.16 12.48 7.55
CA ASP A 11 -29.88 12.33 8.21
C ASP A 11 -28.81 12.13 7.12
N ASP A 12 -28.23 13.23 6.64
CA ASP A 12 -26.93 13.20 5.97
C ASP A 12 -25.85 13.19 7.05
N THR A 13 -25.99 12.24 7.99
CA THR A 13 -24.85 11.79 8.76
C THR A 13 -24.10 10.89 7.80
N SER A 14 -23.26 11.49 6.96
CA SER A 14 -22.13 10.83 6.34
C SER A 14 -21.30 10.23 7.47
N ALA A 15 -21.69 9.03 7.90
CA ALA A 15 -21.07 8.30 8.97
C ALA A 15 -19.66 7.99 8.49
N THR A 16 -18.70 8.79 8.93
CA THR A 16 -17.28 8.53 8.76
C THR A 16 -17.00 7.20 9.44
N VAL A 17 -17.06 6.11 8.68
CA VAL A 17 -16.81 4.77 9.20
C VAL A 17 -15.38 4.79 9.75
N PRO A 18 -15.18 4.67 11.08
CA PRO A 18 -13.84 4.68 11.63
C PRO A 18 -13.07 3.50 11.04
N LEU A 19 -11.88 3.80 10.54
CA LEU A 19 -10.97 2.77 10.05
C LEU A 19 -10.53 1.90 11.23
N PRO A 20 -10.62 0.56 11.14
CA PRO A 20 -9.79 -0.32 11.96
C PRO A 20 -8.33 0.12 11.86
N THR A 21 -7.55 -0.14 12.90
CA THR A 21 -6.07 -0.09 12.93
C THR A 21 -5.51 -0.67 11.62
N ARG A 22 -5.10 0.18 10.66
CA ARG A 22 -4.85 -0.25 9.27
C ARG A 22 -3.62 0.37 8.69
N ARG A 23 -2.92 -0.45 7.91
CA ARG A 23 -1.86 -0.04 7.01
C ARG A 23 -2.47 0.36 5.67
N ALA A 24 -2.09 1.53 5.17
CA ALA A 24 -2.38 1.97 3.82
C ALA A 24 -1.19 1.66 2.91
N VAL A 25 -1.46 1.18 1.70
CA VAL A 25 -0.45 0.78 0.72
C VAL A 25 -0.84 1.31 -0.65
N LEU A 26 0.02 2.12 -1.25
CA LEU A 26 -0.05 2.45 -2.66
C LEU A 26 0.32 1.20 -3.46
N LEU A 27 -0.59 0.76 -4.33
CA LEU A 27 -0.34 -0.34 -5.25
C LEU A 27 0.27 0.19 -6.55
N PRO A 28 1.12 -0.59 -7.23
CA PRO A 28 1.53 -0.28 -8.60
C PRO A 28 0.30 -0.24 -9.52
N PRO A 29 0.39 0.40 -10.70
CA PRO A 29 -0.73 0.47 -11.64
C PRO A 29 -1.10 -0.93 -12.11
N VAL A 30 -2.21 -1.45 -11.60
CA VAL A 30 -2.81 -2.74 -11.94
C VAL A 30 -4.32 -2.54 -12.06
N ASP A 31 -5.00 -3.36 -12.84
CA ASP A 31 -6.45 -3.24 -12.94
C ASP A 31 -7.13 -3.59 -11.59
N PRO A 32 -8.23 -2.92 -11.22
CA PRO A 32 -8.88 -3.12 -9.92
C PRO A 32 -9.36 -4.55 -9.65
N ALA A 33 -9.71 -5.31 -10.71
CA ALA A 33 -10.15 -6.69 -10.55
C ALA A 33 -8.99 -7.61 -10.17
N THR A 34 -7.83 -7.44 -10.82
CA THR A 34 -6.58 -8.11 -10.45
C THR A 34 -6.12 -7.71 -9.05
N ALA A 35 -6.15 -6.42 -8.70
CA ALA A 35 -5.83 -5.95 -7.35
C ALA A 35 -6.71 -6.63 -6.30
N THR A 36 -8.03 -6.66 -6.54
CA THR A 36 -9.00 -7.29 -5.64
C THR A 36 -8.73 -8.78 -5.47
N GLY A 37 -8.54 -9.51 -6.57
CA GLY A 37 -8.25 -10.95 -6.54
C GLY A 37 -6.95 -11.29 -5.82
N LEU A 38 -5.92 -10.46 -5.98
CA LEU A 38 -4.63 -10.61 -5.30
C LEU A 38 -4.74 -10.37 -3.80
N LEU A 39 -5.38 -9.28 -3.39
CA LEU A 39 -5.62 -8.98 -1.97
C LEU A 39 -6.43 -10.09 -1.30
N GLN A 40 -7.43 -10.64 -2.00
CA GLN A 40 -8.17 -11.80 -1.52
C GLN A 40 -7.30 -13.05 -1.38
N ALA A 41 -6.41 -13.30 -2.35
CA ALA A 41 -5.48 -14.44 -2.32
C ALA A 41 -4.46 -14.34 -1.18
N THR A 42 -4.07 -13.12 -0.78
CA THR A 42 -3.23 -12.89 0.41
C THR A 42 -4.02 -12.92 1.72
N GLY A 43 -5.34 -13.09 1.65
CA GLY A 43 -6.23 -13.06 2.82
C GLY A 43 -6.42 -11.65 3.39
N CYS A 44 -6.03 -10.61 2.65
CA CYS A 44 -6.22 -9.23 3.03
C CYS A 44 -7.69 -8.82 2.81
N GLY A 45 -8.25 -8.14 3.79
CA GLY A 45 -9.54 -7.45 3.68
C GLY A 45 -9.34 -5.97 3.88
N GLY A 46 -10.10 -5.16 3.18
CA GLY A 46 -9.94 -3.72 3.25
C GLY A 46 -10.74 -2.98 2.19
N TRP A 47 -10.17 -1.89 1.73
CA TRP A 47 -10.80 -0.96 0.81
C TRP A 47 -9.79 -0.50 -0.23
N LEU A 48 -10.24 -0.42 -1.48
CA LEU A 48 -9.49 0.21 -2.55
C LEU A 48 -10.02 1.64 -2.73
N VAL A 49 -9.09 2.58 -2.74
CA VAL A 49 -9.33 3.98 -3.04
C VAL A 49 -8.72 4.25 -4.42
N PRO A 50 -9.54 4.39 -5.48
CA PRO A 50 -9.05 4.74 -6.79
C PRO A 50 -8.65 6.22 -6.82
N GLU A 51 -7.49 6.52 -7.39
CA GLU A 51 -7.02 7.89 -7.59
C GLU A 51 -7.16 8.33 -9.06
N PRO A 52 -7.40 9.63 -9.30
CA PRO A 52 -7.25 10.22 -10.63
C PRO A 52 -5.83 9.98 -11.15
N GLY A 53 -5.70 9.28 -12.29
CA GLY A 53 -4.39 8.89 -12.85
C GLY A 53 -4.04 7.41 -12.72
N GLY A 54 -4.95 6.58 -12.18
CA GLY A 54 -4.84 5.11 -12.22
C GLY A 54 -4.04 4.49 -11.07
N ALA A 55 -3.52 5.31 -10.16
CA ALA A 55 -3.01 4.82 -8.88
C ALA A 55 -4.17 4.27 -8.02
N THR A 56 -3.88 3.27 -7.19
CA THR A 56 -4.87 2.72 -6.26
C THR A 56 -4.23 2.54 -4.90
N VAL A 57 -4.86 3.11 -3.86
CA VAL A 57 -4.45 2.91 -2.47
C VAL A 57 -5.32 1.81 -1.85
N PHE A 58 -4.67 0.79 -1.31
CA PHE A 58 -5.33 -0.21 -0.48
C PHE A 58 -5.20 0.15 0.99
N THR A 59 -6.31 0.22 1.71
CA THR A 59 -6.34 0.44 3.15
C THR A 59 -7.00 -0.74 3.83
N GLY A 60 -6.24 -1.48 4.64
CA GLY A 60 -6.72 -2.73 5.21
C GLY A 60 -5.73 -3.42 6.14
N GLU A 61 -6.04 -4.66 6.49
CA GLU A 61 -5.12 -5.50 7.24
C GLU A 61 -4.06 -6.05 6.28
N VAL A 62 -2.90 -5.38 6.25
CA VAL A 62 -1.71 -5.82 5.51
C VAL A 62 -0.69 -6.32 6.52
N LEU A 63 -0.53 -7.65 6.60
CA LEU A 63 0.44 -8.27 7.50
C LEU A 63 1.90 -7.94 7.12
N SER A 64 2.17 -7.73 5.83
CA SER A 64 3.49 -7.37 5.32
C SER A 64 3.39 -6.77 3.92
N ALA A 65 3.99 -5.58 3.73
CA ALA A 65 4.07 -4.94 2.42
C ALA A 65 4.91 -5.79 1.44
N GLY A 66 5.99 -6.43 1.92
CA GLY A 66 6.80 -7.34 1.11
C GLY A 66 6.06 -8.60 0.66
N ALA A 67 5.20 -9.16 1.52
CA ALA A 67 4.36 -10.30 1.13
C ALA A 67 3.33 -9.90 0.06
N LEU A 68 2.72 -8.72 0.21
CA LEU A 68 1.81 -8.16 -0.79
C LEU A 68 2.52 -7.88 -2.12
N ALA A 69 3.72 -7.29 -2.08
CA ALA A 69 4.55 -7.03 -3.25
C ALA A 69 4.89 -8.32 -4.02
N ARG A 70 5.26 -9.39 -3.30
CA ARG A 70 5.49 -10.70 -3.92
C ARG A 70 4.23 -11.27 -4.57
N ALA A 71 3.07 -11.15 -3.92
CA ALA A 71 1.81 -11.60 -4.49
C ALA A 71 1.48 -10.86 -5.79
N LEU A 72 1.67 -9.54 -5.81
CA LEU A 72 1.56 -8.72 -7.02
C LEU A 72 2.53 -9.19 -8.11
N GLY A 73 3.77 -9.47 -7.76
CA GLY A 73 4.77 -10.01 -8.67
C GLY A 73 4.33 -11.29 -9.40
N HIS A 74 3.69 -12.20 -8.68
CA HIS A 74 3.25 -13.49 -9.21
C HIS A 74 1.97 -13.41 -10.04
N GLY A 75 1.03 -12.52 -9.69
CA GLY A 75 -0.31 -12.51 -10.30
C GLY A 75 -0.65 -11.30 -11.18
N ALA A 76 0.12 -10.21 -11.14
CA ALA A 76 -0.16 -8.99 -11.92
C ALA A 76 0.69 -8.83 -13.18
N GLY A 77 1.26 -9.92 -13.72
CA GLY A 77 2.01 -9.86 -14.98
C GLY A 77 3.36 -9.15 -14.88
N ARG A 78 4.07 -9.32 -13.75
CA ARG A 78 5.43 -8.80 -13.50
C ARG A 78 5.54 -7.27 -13.51
N PRO A 79 4.81 -6.57 -12.60
CA PRO A 79 4.85 -5.12 -12.54
C PRO A 79 6.24 -4.59 -12.14
N ASP A 80 6.62 -3.47 -12.75
CA ASP A 80 7.63 -2.55 -12.23
C ASP A 80 6.94 -1.48 -11.39
N GLY A 81 7.51 -1.09 -10.27
CA GLY A 81 6.97 0.03 -9.49
C GLY A 81 7.38 0.05 -8.03
N VAL A 82 6.86 1.04 -7.33
CA VAL A 82 7.05 1.20 -5.89
C VAL A 82 5.72 0.98 -5.17
N LEU A 83 5.77 0.19 -4.10
CA LEU A 83 4.71 0.17 -3.09
C LEU A 83 5.16 1.07 -1.96
N LEU A 84 4.50 2.21 -1.78
CA LEU A 84 4.65 3.04 -0.59
C LEU A 84 3.61 2.62 0.44
N TRP A 85 3.97 2.56 1.70
CA TRP A 85 3.03 2.19 2.75
C TRP A 85 3.23 2.97 4.04
N ALA A 86 2.14 3.11 4.79
CA ALA A 86 2.09 3.80 6.06
C ALA A 86 1.16 3.05 7.01
N ASP A 87 1.55 2.95 8.28
CA ASP A 87 0.69 2.56 9.39
C ASP A 87 0.53 3.78 10.32
N PRO A 88 -0.59 4.52 10.23
CA PRO A 88 -0.83 5.66 11.10
C PRO A 88 -1.14 5.24 12.55
N SER A 89 -1.40 3.95 12.83
CA SER A 89 -1.80 3.48 14.16
C SER A 89 -0.62 3.11 15.05
N GLY A 90 0.43 2.55 14.47
CA GLY A 90 1.76 2.48 15.05
C GLY A 90 2.69 3.12 14.03
N PRO A 91 3.16 4.36 14.24
CA PRO A 91 3.74 5.21 13.19
C PRO A 91 4.92 4.51 12.53
N GLU A 92 4.63 3.79 11.47
CA GLU A 92 5.54 3.01 10.67
C GLU A 92 5.31 3.41 9.21
N ALA A 93 6.38 3.47 8.44
CA ALA A 93 6.30 3.77 7.03
C ALA A 93 7.38 3.01 6.29
N GLY A 94 7.20 2.86 4.99
CA GLY A 94 8.24 2.24 4.19
C GLY A 94 7.90 2.16 2.74
N PHE A 95 8.79 1.48 2.02
CA PHE A 95 8.59 1.17 0.63
C PHE A 95 9.05 -0.25 0.29
N VAL A 96 8.49 -0.78 -0.78
CA VAL A 96 8.97 -1.99 -1.46
C VAL A 96 9.09 -1.67 -2.93
N LEU A 97 10.27 -1.93 -3.52
CA LEU A 97 10.49 -1.74 -4.94
C LEU A 97 10.37 -3.07 -5.67
N LEU A 98 9.55 -3.08 -6.71
CA LEU A 98 9.36 -4.18 -7.63
C LEU A 98 10.06 -3.89 -8.95
N HIS A 99 10.80 -4.87 -9.46
CA HIS A 99 11.28 -4.88 -10.83
C HIS A 99 10.90 -6.20 -11.49
N ARG A 100 10.14 -6.15 -12.58
CA ARG A 100 9.62 -7.32 -13.30
C ARG A 100 8.92 -8.31 -12.38
N GLY A 101 8.20 -7.80 -11.38
CA GLY A 101 7.50 -8.56 -10.36
C GLY A 101 8.36 -9.10 -9.21
N ASP A 102 9.68 -8.98 -9.27
CA ASP A 102 10.55 -9.38 -8.16
C ASP A 102 10.76 -8.23 -7.19
N VAL A 103 10.75 -8.54 -5.89
CA VAL A 103 11.14 -7.57 -4.86
C VAL A 103 12.65 -7.36 -4.95
N VAL A 104 13.05 -6.17 -5.38
CA VAL A 104 14.45 -5.79 -5.51
C VAL A 104 15.02 -5.31 -4.19
N THR A 105 14.27 -4.46 -3.51
CA THR A 105 14.68 -3.86 -2.24
C THR A 105 13.44 -3.40 -1.48
N ALA A 106 13.53 -3.38 -0.16
CA ALA A 106 12.49 -2.87 0.73
C ALA A 106 13.16 -2.14 1.89
N HIS A 107 12.44 -1.17 2.45
CA HIS A 107 12.87 -0.50 3.67
C HIS A 107 11.66 -0.09 4.50
N SER A 108 11.81 -0.17 5.81
CA SER A 108 10.81 0.27 6.77
C SER A 108 11.45 1.10 7.87
N TRP A 109 10.71 2.10 8.32
CA TRP A 109 11.01 2.87 9.52
C TRP A 109 9.92 2.61 10.54
N THR A 110 10.35 2.42 11.78
CA THR A 110 9.53 2.42 12.98
C THR A 110 10.11 3.44 13.95
N THR A 111 9.37 3.79 15.00
CA THR A 111 9.88 4.65 16.07
C THR A 111 11.02 4.03 16.88
N SER A 112 11.17 2.70 16.83
CA SER A 112 12.27 1.98 17.47
C SER A 112 13.50 1.82 16.57
N GLY A 113 13.41 2.17 15.30
CA GLY A 113 14.52 2.15 14.35
C GLY A 113 14.11 1.75 12.94
N ALA A 114 15.10 1.48 12.09
CA ALA A 114 14.85 0.95 10.74
C ALA A 114 14.81 -0.58 10.75
N GLY A 115 13.88 -1.16 9.98
CA GLY A 115 13.82 -2.57 9.65
C GLY A 115 13.90 -2.79 8.14
N GLU A 116 14.42 -3.93 7.69
CA GLU A 116 14.77 -4.22 6.27
C GLU A 116 15.65 -3.12 5.66
N LEU A 117 16.95 -3.36 5.47
CA LEU A 117 17.83 -2.34 4.90
C LEU A 117 17.78 -2.37 3.38
N GLY A 118 17.19 -1.34 2.80
CA GLY A 118 17.16 -1.21 1.36
C GLY A 118 18.55 -0.98 0.76
N GLU A 119 18.77 -1.40 -0.49
CA GLU A 119 19.99 -1.11 -1.24
C GLU A 119 19.74 0.07 -2.21
N PRO A 120 20.22 1.30 -1.91
CA PRO A 120 19.94 2.47 -2.75
C PRO A 120 20.40 2.32 -4.19
N ALA A 121 21.51 1.62 -4.41
CA ALA A 121 22.04 1.36 -5.74
C ALA A 121 21.11 0.44 -6.55
N LEU A 122 20.50 -0.57 -5.92
CA LEU A 122 19.51 -1.40 -6.60
C LEU A 122 18.23 -0.60 -6.91
N ALA A 123 17.81 0.28 -6.01
CA ALA A 123 16.67 1.15 -6.26
C ALA A 123 16.89 2.09 -7.44
N ALA A 124 18.06 2.73 -7.52
CA ALA A 124 18.42 3.60 -8.63
C ALA A 124 18.48 2.84 -9.97
N ARG A 125 19.00 1.62 -9.97
CA ARG A 125 19.02 0.74 -11.16
C ARG A 125 17.62 0.33 -11.60
N ALA A 126 16.80 -0.14 -10.68
CA ALA A 126 15.44 -0.59 -10.97
C ALA A 126 14.52 0.55 -11.43
N THR A 127 14.74 1.77 -10.95
CA THR A 127 14.00 2.96 -11.40
C THR A 127 14.59 3.60 -12.67
N GLY A 128 15.77 3.18 -13.11
CA GLY A 128 16.49 3.83 -14.21
C GLY A 128 16.94 5.26 -13.90
N ARG A 129 16.99 5.65 -12.63
CA ARG A 129 17.28 7.03 -12.18
C ARG A 129 18.53 7.04 -11.29
N PRO A 130 19.74 7.25 -11.84
CA PRO A 130 20.97 7.23 -11.05
C PRO A 130 21.01 8.30 -9.95
N GLY A 131 20.32 9.44 -10.15
CA GLY A 131 20.21 10.50 -9.14
C GLY A 131 19.42 10.11 -7.88
N VAL A 132 18.67 9.00 -7.90
CA VAL A 132 17.93 8.50 -6.73
C VAL A 132 18.88 7.90 -5.70
N GLU A 133 20.00 7.29 -6.11
CA GLU A 133 20.90 6.57 -5.20
C GLU A 133 21.42 7.44 -4.04
N PRO A 134 22.06 8.61 -4.26
CA PRO A 134 22.61 9.41 -3.17
C PRO A 134 21.50 9.93 -2.25
N ALA A 135 20.41 10.44 -2.82
CA ALA A 135 19.31 10.99 -2.02
C ALA A 135 18.59 9.91 -1.20
N LEU A 136 18.38 8.73 -1.77
CA LEU A 136 17.82 7.59 -1.05
C LEU A 136 18.77 7.10 0.03
N ARG A 137 20.08 6.99 -0.24
CA ARG A 137 21.09 6.64 0.78
C ARG A 137 21.03 7.60 1.96
N ASP A 138 21.01 8.90 1.69
CA ASP A 138 20.95 9.92 2.73
C ASP A 138 19.66 9.83 3.53
N LEU A 139 18.53 9.55 2.87
CA LEU A 139 17.24 9.33 3.53
C LEU A 139 17.23 8.09 4.42
N LEU A 140 17.73 6.94 3.92
CA LEU A 140 17.78 5.68 4.66
C LEU A 140 18.66 5.76 5.92
N ALA A 141 19.67 6.63 5.92
CA ALA A 141 20.56 6.84 7.06
C ALA A 141 19.95 7.69 8.18
N ARG A 142 18.82 8.37 7.95
CA ARG A 142 18.22 9.27 8.95
C ARG A 142 17.47 8.46 10.02
N PRO A 143 17.58 8.88 11.30
CA PRO A 143 16.74 8.33 12.35
C PRO A 143 15.28 8.76 12.12
N ALA A 144 14.35 7.83 12.33
CA ALA A 144 12.93 8.06 12.12
C ALA A 144 12.19 8.18 13.44
N ALA A 145 12.36 9.32 14.13
CA ALA A 145 11.53 9.65 15.29
C ALA A 145 10.04 9.78 14.89
N ASP A 146 9.80 10.18 13.65
CA ASP A 146 8.49 10.15 12.98
C ASP A 146 8.65 9.49 11.59
N PRO A 147 8.37 8.18 11.46
CA PRO A 147 8.45 7.47 10.19
C PRO A 147 7.57 8.04 9.08
N LEU A 148 6.43 8.63 9.40
CA LEU A 148 5.51 9.19 8.39
C LEU A 148 6.11 10.41 7.70
N ALA A 149 7.02 11.14 8.37
CA ALA A 149 7.70 12.30 7.81
C ALA A 149 8.61 11.97 6.61
N HIS A 150 8.98 10.69 6.41
CA HIS A 150 9.78 10.27 5.25
C HIS A 150 8.95 10.05 3.97
N LEU A 151 7.62 9.92 4.08
CA LEU A 151 6.76 9.61 2.94
C LEU A 151 6.79 10.66 1.81
N PRO A 152 6.78 11.99 2.08
CA PRO A 152 6.85 12.98 1.01
C PRO A 152 8.15 12.88 0.20
N GLU A 153 9.28 12.74 0.87
CA GLU A 153 10.59 12.62 0.21
C GLU A 153 10.70 11.32 -0.60
N LEU A 154 10.14 10.21 -0.11
CA LEU A 154 10.03 8.97 -0.89
C LEU A 154 9.15 9.13 -2.12
N ALA A 155 8.02 9.80 -1.98
CA ALA A 155 7.12 10.03 -3.10
C ALA A 155 7.82 10.85 -4.19
N ASP A 156 8.52 11.92 -3.82
CA ASP A 156 9.29 12.74 -4.75
C ASP A 156 10.42 11.95 -5.44
N LEU A 157 11.17 11.16 -4.66
CA LEU A 157 12.26 10.32 -5.19
C LEU A 157 11.77 9.31 -6.21
N PHE A 158 10.62 8.68 -5.95
CA PHE A 158 10.05 7.66 -6.83
C PHE A 158 9.05 8.20 -7.85
N GLY A 159 8.75 9.50 -7.85
CA GLY A 159 7.79 10.12 -8.76
C GLY A 159 6.35 9.69 -8.49
N VAL A 160 6.02 9.38 -7.24
CA VAL A 160 4.64 9.11 -6.82
C VAL A 160 3.89 10.44 -6.69
N PRO A 161 2.64 10.54 -7.19
CA PRO A 161 1.85 11.75 -7.06
C PRO A 161 1.63 12.16 -5.60
N ALA A 162 1.86 13.44 -5.28
CA ALA A 162 1.66 13.98 -3.93
C ALA A 162 0.23 13.81 -3.39
N ALA A 163 -0.77 13.72 -4.28
CA ALA A 163 -2.18 13.47 -3.95
C ALA A 163 -2.40 12.11 -3.23
N VAL A 164 -1.47 11.16 -3.38
CA VAL A 164 -1.54 9.85 -2.70
C VAL A 164 -1.19 9.96 -1.21
N LEU A 165 -0.34 10.92 -0.81
CA LEU A 165 0.18 11.00 0.56
C LEU A 165 -0.94 11.18 1.60
N PRO A 166 -1.92 12.10 1.42
CA PRO A 166 -3.06 12.19 2.32
C PRO A 166 -3.82 10.88 2.47
N LEU A 167 -3.93 10.06 1.42
CA LEU A 167 -4.63 8.77 1.49
C LEU A 167 -3.87 7.72 2.28
N LEU A 168 -2.55 7.75 2.24
CA LEU A 168 -1.71 6.85 3.03
C LEU A 168 -1.80 7.15 4.53
N THR A 169 -1.96 8.43 4.88
CA THR A 169 -1.98 8.88 6.27
C THR A 169 -3.38 9.21 6.80
N ALA A 170 -4.43 9.05 6.00
CA ALA A 170 -5.77 9.44 6.38
C ALA A 170 -6.32 8.60 7.53
N ALA A 171 -6.90 9.27 8.52
CA ALA A 171 -7.64 8.62 9.61
C ALA A 171 -9.04 8.11 9.17
N ALA A 172 -9.50 8.50 7.97
CA ALA A 172 -10.79 8.12 7.42
C ALA A 172 -10.69 7.80 5.93
N LEU A 173 -11.59 6.94 5.45
CA LEU A 173 -11.69 6.61 4.02
C LEU A 173 -12.42 7.73 3.26
N PRO A 174 -11.98 8.04 2.03
CA PRO A 174 -12.74 8.92 1.16
C PRO A 174 -14.02 8.26 0.65
N THR A 175 -14.98 9.09 0.29
CA THR A 175 -16.21 8.68 -0.40
C THR A 175 -15.86 7.99 -1.72
N GLY A 176 -16.56 6.91 -2.06
CA GLY A 176 -16.29 6.12 -3.27
C GLY A 176 -15.26 4.99 -3.11
N SER A 177 -14.77 4.76 -1.88
CA SER A 177 -13.94 3.60 -1.56
C SER A 177 -14.67 2.29 -1.88
N VAL A 178 -13.98 1.35 -2.53
CA VAL A 178 -14.51 0.05 -2.94
C VAL A 178 -14.11 -1.02 -1.93
N ARG A 179 -15.08 -1.74 -1.36
CA ARG A 179 -14.81 -2.78 -0.37
C ARG A 179 -14.16 -4.01 -1.01
N VAL A 180 -13.06 -4.47 -0.43
CA VAL A 180 -12.42 -5.76 -0.71
C VAL A 180 -12.76 -6.73 0.42
N PRO A 181 -13.66 -7.70 0.19
CA PRO A 181 -13.98 -8.68 1.21
C PRO A 181 -12.83 -9.67 1.39
N VAL A 182 -12.57 -10.09 2.63
CA VAL A 182 -11.68 -11.23 2.91
C VAL A 182 -12.30 -12.46 2.27
N ALA A 183 -11.55 -13.17 1.43
CA ALA A 183 -12.02 -14.45 0.91
C ALA A 183 -12.20 -15.45 2.07
N PRO A 184 -13.30 -16.23 2.10
CA PRO A 184 -13.45 -17.29 3.08
C PRO A 184 -12.26 -18.24 2.96
N ARG A 185 -11.52 -18.44 4.06
CA ARG A 185 -10.32 -19.30 4.11
C ARG A 185 -10.68 -20.69 3.60
N ARG A 186 -10.36 -21.00 2.35
CA ARG A 186 -10.40 -22.39 1.86
C ARG A 186 -9.21 -23.12 2.46
N PRO A 187 -9.42 -24.16 3.28
CA PRO A 187 -8.32 -24.95 3.82
C PRO A 187 -7.63 -25.65 2.64
N GLY A 188 -6.40 -25.27 2.31
CA GLY A 188 -5.53 -26.10 1.46
C GLY A 188 -4.67 -25.43 0.39
N ARG A 189 -4.88 -24.16 0.00
CA ARG A 189 -4.11 -23.57 -1.15
C ARG A 189 -2.99 -22.58 -0.81
N LEU A 190 -2.90 -22.07 0.42
CA LEU A 190 -1.87 -21.08 0.79
C LEU A 190 -0.44 -21.65 0.92
N ARG A 191 -0.28 -22.97 1.05
CA ARG A 191 1.06 -23.58 1.19
C ARG A 191 1.91 -23.52 -0.08
N SER A 192 1.33 -23.38 -1.28
CA SER A 192 2.12 -23.34 -2.52
C SER A 192 2.69 -21.97 -2.86
N LEU A 193 2.10 -20.88 -2.35
CA LEU A 193 2.55 -19.51 -2.65
C LEU A 193 3.63 -18.99 -1.69
N LEU A 194 3.76 -19.60 -0.50
CA LEU A 194 4.68 -19.14 0.55
C LEU A 194 5.83 -20.12 0.87
N GLY A 195 5.87 -21.31 0.24
CA GLY A 195 6.65 -22.46 0.73
C GLY A 195 7.54 -23.16 -0.30
N GLY A 196 8.12 -22.44 -1.26
CA GLY A 196 8.95 -23.01 -2.32
C GLY A 196 10.45 -23.13 -2.04
N VAL A 197 10.92 -23.19 -0.79
CA VAL A 197 12.34 -23.50 -0.50
C VAL A 197 12.52 -25.02 -0.59
N ARG A 198 12.80 -25.52 -1.79
CA ARG A 198 13.45 -26.83 -1.93
C ARG A 198 14.91 -26.66 -1.50
N ARG A 199 15.23 -27.07 -0.27
CA ARG A 199 16.60 -27.40 0.08
C ARG A 199 17.03 -28.54 -0.84
N ARG A 200 18.06 -28.29 -1.65
CA ARG A 200 18.91 -29.34 -2.20
C ARG A 200 19.88 -29.79 -1.11
#